data_AF-A0A958UQQ8-F1
#
_entry.id   AF-A0A958UQQ8-F1
#
_cell.length_a   1.000
_cell.length_b   1.000
_cell.length_c   1.000
_cell.angle_alpha   90.00
_cell.angle_beta   90.00
_cell.angle_gamma   90.00
#
_symmetry.space_group_name_H-M   'P 1'
#
loop_
_entity.id
_entity.type
_entity.pdbx_description
1 polymer ?
#
loop_
_entity_poly.entity_id
_entity_poly.type
_entity_poly.pdbx_seq_one_letter_code
_entity_poly.pdbx_strand_id
1 'polypeptide(L)'
;MKRKKDEVSTGRKSLQYRGNKCLNCNQPLDVSDVYCPYCSQLNSKKQLSAKDFFAEFLSSILVYDSRLRNTLKDLLFRPGVISKNYVKGQRLKYANPFRFFLSVSIIYFLMEGFIGYINPSEKDNQLGLNVKPANEASIDSLFANQPPEIFTPDSRGDTLKAKQLGIPLYYSEKSLDTLSFFENYSKRSSLYMSYYFRTKTENPVVALDSLNHSNRFKNRWLYSRSITWYKIISNPNAFINYITSKIPFFIFFFTPFYALFFWLFYSRKKFTYMEHVIFLFHIFSFIFLTMLIFRIPEVIVGT
;
A
#
# COMPACT_ATOMS: atom_id res chain seq x y z
N MET A 1 42.98 18.19 34.18
CA MET A 1 41.83 18.32 33.26
C MET A 1 41.68 19.79 32.88
N LYS A 2 42.29 20.22 31.76
CA LYS A 2 42.31 21.64 31.34
C LYS A 2 40.89 22.06 30.93
N ARG A 3 40.27 23.00 31.69
CA ARG A 3 39.06 23.71 31.26
C ARG A 3 39.36 24.40 29.93
N LYS A 4 38.67 24.01 28.85
CA LYS A 4 38.71 24.71 27.57
C LYS A 4 38.28 26.15 27.84
N LYS A 5 39.18 27.10 27.52
CA LYS A 5 38.92 28.55 27.56
C LYS A 5 37.59 28.84 26.88
N ASP A 6 36.84 29.73 27.51
CA ASP A 6 35.55 30.27 27.09
C ASP A 6 35.59 30.64 25.60
N GLU A 7 35.00 29.79 24.75
CA GLU A 7 34.55 30.23 23.44
C GLU A 7 33.47 31.27 23.70
N VAL A 8 33.84 32.54 23.63
CA VAL A 8 32.90 33.66 23.59
C VAL A 8 32.01 33.40 22.39
N SER A 9 30.86 32.77 22.61
CA SER A 9 29.92 32.50 21.54
C SER A 9 29.41 33.86 21.05
N THR A 10 29.85 34.31 19.88
CA THR A 10 29.39 35.56 19.26
C THR A 10 28.00 35.42 18.64
N GLY A 11 27.44 34.21 18.65
CA GLY A 11 26.11 33.88 18.15
C GLY A 11 24.97 34.30 19.07
N ARG A 12 23.75 34.12 18.59
CA ARG A 12 22.49 34.46 19.29
C ARG A 12 22.32 33.77 20.66
N LYS A 13 23.08 32.70 20.91
CA LYS A 13 23.09 31.93 22.17
C LYS A 13 23.97 32.54 23.28
N SER A 14 24.69 33.62 22.99
CA SER A 14 25.57 34.30 23.95
C SER A 14 24.82 34.78 25.18
N LEU A 15 25.49 34.73 26.34
CA LEU A 15 24.96 35.22 27.62
C LEU A 15 24.52 36.68 27.55
N GLN A 16 25.25 37.52 26.80
CA GLN A 16 24.98 38.96 26.68
C GLN A 16 23.61 39.31 26.06
N TYR A 17 23.00 38.37 25.33
CA TYR A 17 21.70 38.59 24.68
C TYR A 17 20.52 37.97 25.45
N ARG A 18 20.76 37.31 26.60
CA ARG A 18 19.71 36.58 27.34
C ARG A 18 18.89 37.52 28.23
N GLY A 19 17.65 37.13 28.50
CA GLY A 19 16.74 37.84 29.39
C GLY A 19 16.21 36.98 30.52
N ASN A 20 15.55 37.64 31.48
CA ASN A 20 14.89 37.02 32.63
C ASN A 20 13.42 36.62 32.37
N LYS A 21 12.94 36.78 31.13
CA LYS A 21 11.56 36.50 30.72
C LYS A 21 11.53 36.02 29.28
N CYS A 22 10.75 34.97 29.01
CA CYS A 22 10.58 34.44 27.67
C CYS A 22 9.77 35.40 26.79
N LEU A 23 10.29 35.74 25.62
CA LEU A 23 9.63 36.62 24.65
C LEU A 23 8.39 35.99 23.97
N ASN A 24 8.21 34.68 24.07
CA ASN A 24 7.06 33.97 23.48
C ASN A 24 5.95 33.72 24.52
N CYS A 25 6.25 32.97 25.59
CA CYS A 25 5.25 32.54 26.57
C CYS A 25 5.25 33.34 27.89
N ASN A 26 6.07 34.38 28.00
CA ASN A 26 6.18 35.24 29.20
C ASN A 26 6.61 34.56 30.50
N GLN A 27 6.97 33.27 30.48
CA GLN A 27 7.53 32.59 31.65
C GLN A 27 8.83 33.25 32.12
N PRO A 28 9.07 33.39 33.44
CA PRO A 28 10.36 33.81 33.98
C PRO A 28 11.45 32.82 33.54
N LEU A 29 12.61 33.36 33.20
CA LEU A 29 13.79 32.61 32.77
C LEU A 29 14.99 33.01 33.64
N ASP A 30 15.92 32.09 33.81
CA ASP A 30 17.26 32.45 34.28
C ASP A 30 18.09 32.99 33.09
N VAL A 31 19.02 33.90 33.36
CA VAL A 31 20.02 34.35 32.38
C VAL A 31 20.92 33.17 31.96
N SER A 32 21.06 32.15 32.80
CA SER A 32 21.75 30.92 32.44
C SER A 32 21.00 30.08 31.39
N ASP A 33 19.69 30.26 31.22
CA ASP A 33 18.85 29.50 30.29
C ASP A 33 19.11 29.91 28.84
N VAL A 34 19.51 28.94 28.02
CA VAL A 34 19.66 29.13 26.56
C VAL A 34 18.31 29.09 25.85
N TYR A 35 17.41 28.23 26.32
CA TYR A 35 16.07 28.04 25.75
C TYR A 35 15.04 28.02 26.87
N CYS A 36 13.83 28.51 26.58
CA CYS A 36 12.73 28.45 27.51
C CYS A 36 12.31 26.99 27.76
N PRO A 37 12.27 26.52 29.03
CA PRO A 37 11.89 25.14 29.33
C PRO A 37 10.42 24.84 29.04
N TYR A 38 9.57 25.87 28.98
CA TYR A 38 8.13 25.73 28.74
C TYR A 38 7.77 25.67 27.25
N CYS A 39 8.28 26.61 26.44
CA CYS A 39 7.90 26.72 25.02
C CYS A 39 9.04 26.46 24.04
N SER A 40 10.23 26.09 24.52
CA SER A 40 11.44 25.81 23.70
C SER A 40 11.96 26.98 22.85
N GLN A 41 11.45 28.21 23.02
CA GLN A 41 11.97 29.40 22.35
C GLN A 41 13.40 29.72 22.82
N LEU A 42 14.29 30.06 21.89
CA LEU A 42 15.64 30.56 22.23
C LEU A 42 15.55 31.85 23.06
N ASN A 43 16.24 31.89 24.21
CA ASN A 43 16.35 33.07 25.05
C ASN A 43 17.37 34.04 24.45
N SER A 44 16.93 34.88 23.51
CA SER A 44 17.80 35.88 22.87
C SER A 44 17.02 37.13 22.51
N LYS A 45 17.52 38.28 22.97
CA LYS A 45 17.05 39.63 22.59
C LYS A 45 17.75 40.16 21.33
N LYS A 46 18.73 39.43 20.79
CA LYS A 46 19.42 39.84 19.54
C LYS A 46 18.42 39.80 18.39
N GLN A 47 18.27 40.91 17.69
CA GLN A 47 17.46 41.00 16.47
C GLN A 47 17.93 39.98 15.43
N LEU A 48 16.98 39.49 14.63
CA LEU A 48 17.22 38.47 13.62
C LEU A 48 17.90 39.10 12.41
N SER A 49 19.12 38.68 12.08
CA SER A 49 19.73 39.05 10.81
C SER A 49 19.28 38.11 9.69
N ALA A 50 19.32 38.56 8.44
CA ALA A 50 18.99 37.71 7.29
C ALA A 50 19.88 36.45 7.26
N LYS A 51 21.18 36.59 7.57
CA LYS A 51 22.10 35.45 7.67
C LYS A 51 21.70 34.49 8.79
N ASP A 52 21.31 34.99 9.95
CA ASP A 52 20.84 34.16 11.07
C ASP A 52 19.54 33.42 10.69
N PHE A 53 18.60 34.08 10.01
CA PHE A 53 17.35 33.47 9.53
C PHE A 53 17.59 32.38 8.49
N PHE A 54 18.36 32.67 7.44
CA PHE A 54 18.68 31.67 6.41
C PHE A 54 19.51 30.52 6.97
N ALA A 55 20.44 30.77 7.90
CA ALA A 55 21.18 29.71 8.57
C ALA A 55 20.28 28.87 9.49
N GLU A 56 19.32 29.46 10.21
CA GLU A 56 18.33 28.72 11.00
C GLU A 56 17.39 27.91 10.10
N PHE A 57 16.96 28.47 8.97
CA PHE A 57 16.13 27.79 7.97
C PHE A 57 16.86 26.64 7.28
N LEU A 58 18.06 26.87 6.73
CA LEU A 58 18.91 25.81 6.16
C LEU A 58 19.35 24.82 7.23
N SER A 59 19.59 25.22 8.48
CA SER A 59 19.82 24.26 9.56
C SER A 59 18.57 23.42 9.82
N SER A 60 17.38 24.02 9.86
CA SER A 60 16.14 23.26 10.05
C SER A 60 15.82 22.30 8.89
N ILE A 61 16.29 22.58 7.68
CA ILE A 61 16.06 21.78 6.46
C ILE A 61 17.21 20.80 6.15
N LEU A 62 18.46 21.28 6.17
CA LEU A 62 19.68 20.55 5.81
C LEU A 62 20.39 19.92 7.03
N VAL A 63 20.30 20.51 8.22
CA VAL A 63 20.53 19.79 9.50
C VAL A 63 19.23 19.08 9.87
N TYR A 64 18.78 18.24 8.94
CA TYR A 64 18.02 17.01 9.12
C TYR A 64 17.36 16.89 10.49
N ASP A 65 16.02 16.90 10.55
CA ASP A 65 15.29 16.56 11.78
C ASP A 65 16.01 15.38 12.43
N SER A 66 16.71 15.64 13.55
CA SER A 66 17.68 14.67 14.09
C SER A 66 17.00 13.33 14.35
N ARG A 67 15.68 13.39 14.59
CA ARG A 67 14.74 12.29 14.63
C ARG A 67 14.69 11.46 13.36
N LEU A 68 14.56 12.08 12.18
CA LEU A 68 14.59 11.41 10.88
C LEU A 68 15.90 10.64 10.69
N ARG A 69 17.06 11.25 10.98
CA ARG A 69 18.37 10.59 10.80
C ARG A 69 18.54 9.42 11.75
N ASN A 70 18.18 9.64 13.02
CA ASN A 70 18.22 8.59 14.03
C ASN A 70 17.27 7.45 13.66
N THR A 71 16.10 7.77 13.11
CA THR A 71 15.11 6.78 12.66
C THR A 71 15.64 6.01 11.48
N LEU A 72 16.08 6.64 10.40
CA LEU A 72 16.61 5.94 9.22
C LEU A 72 17.82 5.05 9.58
N LYS A 73 18.76 5.57 10.37
CA LYS A 73 19.93 4.80 10.81
C LYS A 73 19.54 3.59 11.66
N ASP A 74 18.77 3.78 12.73
CA ASP A 74 18.41 2.68 13.61
C ASP A 74 17.42 1.71 12.92
N LEU A 75 16.61 2.19 11.96
CA LEU A 75 15.65 1.35 11.23
C LEU A 75 16.36 0.40 10.27
N LEU A 76 17.34 0.91 9.52
CA LEU A 76 18.09 0.13 8.52
C LEU A 76 19.14 -0.80 9.15
N PHE A 77 19.80 -0.35 10.22
CA PHE A 77 20.98 -1.05 10.75
C PHE A 77 20.78 -1.66 12.14
N ARG A 78 19.65 -1.42 12.82
CA ARG A 78 19.40 -1.88 14.19
C ARG A 78 17.92 -2.29 14.39
N PRO A 79 17.48 -3.43 13.80
CA PRO A 79 16.08 -3.81 13.79
C PRO A 79 15.48 -3.88 15.20
N GLY A 80 14.26 -3.35 15.34
CA GLY A 80 13.50 -3.35 16.60
C GLY A 80 13.95 -2.35 17.67
N VAL A 81 15.11 -1.70 17.53
CA VAL A 81 15.62 -0.74 18.52
C VAL A 81 14.71 0.49 18.66
N ILE A 82 14.19 0.99 17.54
CA ILE A 82 13.31 2.15 17.52
C ILE A 82 12.03 1.84 18.29
N SER A 83 11.31 0.77 17.92
CA SER A 83 10.09 0.34 18.59
C SER A 83 10.31 0.18 20.09
N LYS A 84 11.39 -0.52 20.49
CA LYS A 84 11.73 -0.71 21.91
C LYS A 84 11.95 0.60 22.65
N ASN A 85 12.75 1.51 22.09
CA ASN A 85 13.07 2.78 22.75
C ASN A 85 11.88 3.76 22.75
N TYR A 86 11.08 3.75 21.69
CA TYR A 86 9.87 4.57 21.57
C TYR A 86 8.81 4.16 22.60
N VAL A 87 8.60 2.85 22.77
CA VAL A 87 7.72 2.28 23.79
C VAL A 87 8.24 2.58 25.21
N LYS A 88 9.57 2.54 25.41
CA LYS A 88 10.22 2.98 26.66
C LYS A 88 10.15 4.50 26.93
N GLY A 89 9.55 5.30 26.04
CA GLY A 89 9.34 6.73 26.25
C GLY A 89 10.35 7.66 25.58
N GLN A 90 11.35 7.15 24.85
CA GLN A 90 12.31 7.98 24.10
C GLN A 90 11.71 8.54 22.79
N ARG A 91 10.54 9.20 22.88
CA ARG A 91 9.71 9.60 21.73
C ARG A 91 10.22 10.84 20.98
N LEU A 92 11.11 11.62 21.61
CA LEU A 92 11.75 12.80 20.99
C LEU A 92 13.03 12.45 20.22
N LYS A 93 13.58 11.24 20.41
CA LYS A 93 14.79 10.78 19.71
C LYS A 93 14.51 10.33 18.28
N TYR A 94 13.31 9.81 18.04
CA TYR A 94 12.88 9.20 16.78
C TYR A 94 11.70 9.96 16.17
N ALA A 95 11.48 9.77 14.87
CA ALA A 95 10.32 10.31 14.19
C ALA A 95 9.05 9.64 14.74
N ASN A 96 7.91 10.34 14.67
CA ASN A 96 6.64 9.72 15.04
C ASN A 96 6.35 8.53 14.11
N PRO A 97 6.07 7.32 14.63
CA PRO A 97 5.97 6.10 13.83
C PRO A 97 4.91 6.19 12.72
N PHE A 98 3.73 6.72 13.04
CA PHE A 98 2.65 6.89 12.09
C PHE A 98 3.01 7.90 10.99
N ARG A 99 3.52 9.07 11.39
CA ARG A 99 3.92 10.12 10.43
C ARG A 99 5.05 9.63 9.53
N PHE A 100 6.04 8.96 10.10
CA PHE A 100 7.17 8.43 9.35
C PHE A 100 6.74 7.37 8.34
N PHE A 101 5.89 6.42 8.76
CA PHE A 101 5.28 5.45 7.87
C PHE A 101 4.56 6.12 6.70
N LEU A 102 3.66 7.07 7.00
CA LEU A 102 2.89 7.79 5.98
C LEU A 102 3.82 8.52 5.00
N SER A 103 4.83 9.22 5.50
CA SER A 103 5.81 9.94 4.67
C SER A 103 6.58 8.99 3.75
N VAL A 104 7.11 7.88 4.27
CA VAL A 104 7.86 6.91 3.44
C VAL A 104 6.96 6.25 2.41
N SER A 105 5.71 5.91 2.75
CA SER A 105 4.73 5.37 1.79
C SER A 105 4.40 6.37 0.68
N ILE A 106 4.17 7.66 1.01
CA ILE A 106 3.92 8.70 0.00
C ILE A 106 5.13 8.84 -0.93
N ILE A 107 6.34 8.92 -0.37
CA ILE A 107 7.57 9.03 -1.18
C ILE A 107 7.73 7.81 -2.08
N TYR A 108 7.48 6.60 -1.57
CA TYR A 108 7.53 5.38 -2.37
C TYR A 108 6.57 5.43 -3.56
N PHE A 109 5.32 5.86 -3.38
CA PHE A 109 4.36 5.99 -4.48
C PHE A 109 4.74 7.07 -5.49
N LEU A 110 5.26 8.22 -5.01
CA LEU A 110 5.76 9.27 -5.90
C LEU A 110 6.95 8.76 -6.73
N MET A 111 7.82 7.95 -6.13
CA MET A 111 8.95 7.32 -6.82
C MET A 111 8.45 6.34 -7.90
N GLU A 112 7.55 5.42 -7.58
CA GLU A 112 7.00 4.48 -8.57
C GLU A 112 6.25 5.20 -9.70
N GLY A 113 5.49 6.26 -9.38
CA GLY A 113 4.82 7.09 -10.39
C GLY A 113 5.80 7.86 -11.28
N PHE A 114 6.92 8.32 -10.72
CA PHE A 114 7.98 8.98 -11.48
C PHE A 114 8.75 8.00 -12.38
N ILE A 115 9.10 6.81 -11.88
CA ILE A 115 9.73 5.75 -12.67
C ILE A 115 8.83 5.37 -13.85
N GLY A 116 7.53 5.14 -13.61
CA GLY A 116 6.57 4.86 -14.68
C GLY A 116 6.33 6.01 -15.67
N TYR A 117 6.73 7.24 -15.32
CA TYR A 117 6.75 8.38 -16.25
C TYR A 117 7.99 8.36 -17.14
N ILE A 118 9.17 8.07 -16.58
CA ILE A 118 10.45 7.99 -17.30
C ILE A 118 10.53 6.74 -18.19
N ASN A 119 9.95 5.62 -17.76
CA ASN A 119 9.95 4.34 -18.45
C ASN A 119 8.54 3.98 -18.99
N PRO A 120 8.07 4.62 -20.08
CA PRO A 120 6.73 4.39 -20.62
C PRO A 120 6.49 2.97 -21.15
N SER A 121 7.56 2.17 -21.38
CA SER A 121 7.46 0.76 -21.78
C SER A 121 6.81 -0.13 -20.71
N GLU A 122 6.83 0.27 -19.44
CA GLU A 122 6.17 -0.46 -18.34
C GLU A 122 4.69 -0.05 -18.11
N LYS A 123 4.19 0.99 -18.79
CA LYS A 123 2.82 1.50 -18.58
C LYS A 123 1.71 0.54 -19.01
N ASP A 124 1.99 -0.38 -19.94
CA ASP A 124 0.96 -1.30 -20.47
C ASP A 124 0.43 -2.28 -19.43
N ASN A 125 1.08 -2.37 -18.26
CA ASN A 125 0.73 -3.34 -17.23
C ASN A 125 0.12 -2.74 -15.95
N GLN A 126 -0.01 -1.41 -15.84
CA GLN A 126 -0.36 -0.78 -14.56
C GLN A 126 -1.65 0.06 -14.53
N LEU A 127 -2.18 0.54 -15.66
CA LEU A 127 -3.42 1.33 -15.66
C LEU A 127 -4.33 1.02 -16.85
N GLY A 128 -5.09 -0.07 -16.70
CA GLY A 128 -6.23 -0.36 -17.56
C GLY A 128 -6.56 -1.83 -17.53
N LEU A 129 -7.71 -2.20 -16.96
CA LEU A 129 -8.31 -3.53 -17.13
C LEU A 129 -8.84 -3.73 -18.57
N ASN A 130 -8.07 -3.34 -19.58
CA ASN A 130 -8.25 -3.75 -20.97
C ASN A 130 -7.23 -4.83 -21.28
N VAL A 131 -7.42 -5.96 -20.62
CA VAL A 131 -6.55 -7.12 -20.76
C VAL A 131 -7.17 -8.07 -21.78
N LYS A 132 -6.58 -8.14 -22.96
CA LYS A 132 -6.80 -9.28 -23.86
C LYS A 132 -6.10 -10.51 -23.24
N PRO A 133 -6.79 -11.64 -23.04
CA PRO A 133 -6.19 -12.84 -22.45
C PRO A 133 -4.97 -13.31 -23.26
N ALA A 134 -3.84 -13.53 -22.59
CA ALA A 134 -2.58 -13.96 -23.22
C ALA A 134 -2.67 -15.36 -23.90
N ASN A 135 -3.69 -16.15 -23.54
CA ASN A 135 -3.94 -17.49 -24.07
C ASN A 135 -5.03 -17.54 -25.15
N GLU A 136 -5.52 -16.39 -25.65
CA GLU A 136 -6.46 -16.38 -26.78
C GLU A 136 -5.84 -17.01 -28.03
N ALA A 137 -4.56 -16.73 -28.33
CA ALA A 137 -3.92 -17.20 -29.56
C ALA A 137 -3.78 -18.74 -29.68
N SER A 138 -3.53 -19.45 -28.58
CA SER A 138 -3.37 -20.93 -28.62
C SER A 138 -4.71 -21.67 -28.66
N ILE A 139 -5.79 -21.04 -28.20
CA ILE A 139 -7.14 -21.62 -28.19
C ILE A 139 -7.95 -21.16 -29.41
N ASP A 140 -7.70 -19.98 -29.97
CA ASP A 140 -8.37 -19.47 -31.18
C ASP A 140 -7.81 -20.11 -32.45
N SER A 141 -6.49 -20.33 -32.55
CA SER A 141 -5.87 -20.97 -33.73
C SER A 141 -6.38 -22.39 -34.01
N LEU A 142 -6.83 -23.11 -32.97
CA LEU A 142 -7.38 -24.46 -33.10
C LEU A 142 -8.84 -24.49 -33.58
N PHE A 143 -9.56 -23.35 -33.58
CA PHE A 143 -11.02 -23.31 -33.82
C PHE A 143 -11.49 -22.14 -34.68
N ALA A 144 -10.57 -21.32 -35.22
CA ALA A 144 -10.84 -20.15 -36.05
C ALA A 144 -11.67 -20.43 -37.33
N ASN A 145 -11.78 -21.70 -37.73
CA ASN A 145 -12.42 -22.10 -38.99
C ASN A 145 -13.81 -22.75 -38.80
N GLN A 146 -14.39 -22.75 -37.60
CA GLN A 146 -15.69 -23.38 -37.34
C GLN A 146 -16.77 -22.34 -37.02
N PRO A 147 -17.89 -22.31 -37.77
CA PRO A 147 -18.97 -21.37 -37.50
C PRO A 147 -19.66 -21.71 -36.16
N PRO A 148 -20.10 -20.70 -35.40
CA PRO A 148 -20.80 -20.92 -34.13
C PRO A 148 -22.22 -21.40 -34.41
N GLU A 149 -22.49 -22.69 -34.21
CA GLU A 149 -23.87 -23.20 -34.24
C GLU A 149 -24.58 -22.92 -32.91
N ILE A 150 -25.86 -22.59 -33.03
CA ILE A 150 -26.72 -22.09 -31.97
C ILE A 150 -27.08 -23.24 -31.02
N PHE A 151 -27.01 -22.96 -29.71
CA PHE A 151 -27.35 -23.86 -28.61
C PHE A 151 -28.75 -24.47 -28.77
N THR A 152 -28.85 -25.68 -29.31
CA THR A 152 -29.97 -26.59 -29.03
C THR A 152 -29.48 -27.72 -28.12
N PRO A 153 -30.22 -28.08 -27.05
CA PRO A 153 -29.87 -29.20 -26.17
C PRO A 153 -29.89 -30.58 -26.86
N ASP A 154 -30.26 -30.62 -28.13
CA ASP A 154 -30.33 -31.80 -28.97
C ASP A 154 -29.40 -31.59 -30.18
N SER A 155 -28.49 -32.55 -30.33
CA SER A 155 -27.74 -32.91 -31.53
C SER A 155 -26.49 -32.09 -31.93
N ARG A 156 -25.35 -32.72 -31.60
CA ARG A 156 -24.27 -33.10 -32.54
C ARG A 156 -23.15 -32.11 -32.91
N GLY A 157 -23.11 -30.88 -32.40
CA GLY A 157 -21.98 -29.95 -32.67
C GLY A 157 -20.94 -29.77 -31.54
N ASP A 158 -21.40 -29.50 -30.32
CA ASP A 158 -20.56 -28.85 -29.27
C ASP A 158 -19.85 -29.80 -28.30
N THR A 159 -19.82 -31.09 -28.63
CA THR A 159 -19.54 -32.16 -27.66
C THR A 159 -18.04 -32.36 -27.36
N LEU A 160 -17.11 -31.98 -28.23
CA LEU A 160 -15.71 -32.40 -28.09
C LEU A 160 -14.89 -31.51 -27.14
N LYS A 161 -15.06 -30.18 -27.23
CA LYS A 161 -14.27 -29.19 -26.47
C LYS A 161 -14.70 -29.12 -24.99
N ALA A 162 -16.00 -29.21 -24.72
CA ALA A 162 -16.56 -29.27 -23.36
C ALA A 162 -16.29 -30.62 -22.66
N LYS A 163 -16.33 -31.73 -23.42
CA LYS A 163 -16.01 -33.07 -22.93
C LYS A 163 -14.52 -33.27 -22.62
N GLN A 164 -13.61 -32.67 -23.39
CA GLN A 164 -12.17 -32.67 -23.12
C GLN A 164 -11.78 -31.86 -21.87
N LEU A 165 -12.50 -30.77 -21.57
CA LEU A 165 -12.24 -29.91 -20.41
C LEU A 165 -12.99 -30.35 -19.14
N GLY A 166 -13.83 -31.39 -19.22
CA GLY A 166 -14.63 -31.88 -18.09
C GLY A 166 -15.70 -30.87 -17.60
N ILE A 167 -16.11 -29.93 -18.45
CA ILE A 167 -17.04 -28.86 -18.07
C ILE A 167 -18.47 -29.28 -18.44
N PRO A 168 -19.41 -29.33 -17.48
CA PRO A 168 -20.82 -29.63 -17.75
C PRO A 168 -21.43 -28.56 -18.66
N LEU A 169 -22.04 -28.99 -19.78
CA LEU A 169 -22.51 -28.09 -20.85
C LEU A 169 -23.61 -27.11 -20.39
N TYR A 170 -24.49 -27.55 -19.49
CA TYR A 170 -25.61 -26.76 -18.99
C TYR A 170 -26.14 -27.33 -17.68
N TYR A 171 -26.60 -26.44 -16.78
CA TYR A 171 -27.37 -26.82 -15.61
C TYR A 171 -28.61 -25.94 -15.56
N SER A 172 -29.81 -26.53 -15.46
CA SER A 172 -31.02 -25.72 -15.28
C SER A 172 -31.01 -25.05 -13.91
N GLU A 173 -31.57 -23.84 -13.82
CA GLU A 173 -31.66 -23.12 -12.54
C GLU A 173 -32.32 -23.98 -11.45
N LYS A 174 -33.40 -24.69 -11.78
CA LYS A 174 -34.10 -25.61 -10.86
C LYS A 174 -33.20 -26.72 -10.33
N SER A 175 -32.36 -27.32 -11.17
CA SER A 175 -31.41 -28.37 -10.75
C SER A 175 -30.27 -27.84 -9.89
N LEU A 176 -29.88 -26.58 -10.08
CA LEU A 176 -28.90 -25.93 -9.24
C LEU A 176 -29.51 -25.61 -7.88
N ASP A 177 -30.74 -25.10 -7.85
CA ASP A 177 -31.43 -24.66 -6.62
C ASP A 177 -31.73 -25.81 -5.65
N THR A 178 -31.73 -27.05 -6.12
CA THR A 178 -31.83 -28.24 -5.26
C THR A 178 -30.53 -28.64 -4.55
N LEU A 179 -29.39 -28.04 -4.92
CA LEU A 179 -28.08 -28.38 -4.35
C LEU A 179 -27.79 -27.62 -3.06
N SER A 180 -26.79 -28.11 -2.31
CA SER A 180 -26.24 -27.39 -1.16
C SER A 180 -25.62 -26.04 -1.59
N PHE A 181 -25.50 -25.10 -0.64
CA PHE A 181 -25.04 -23.74 -0.93
C PHE A 181 -23.71 -23.69 -1.71
N PHE A 182 -22.69 -24.43 -1.25
CA PHE A 182 -21.37 -24.42 -1.88
C PHE A 182 -21.38 -25.10 -3.25
N GLU A 183 -22.12 -26.19 -3.42
CA GLU A 183 -22.24 -26.89 -4.70
C GLU A 183 -23.02 -26.08 -5.73
N ASN A 184 -24.13 -25.46 -5.33
CA ASN A 184 -24.90 -24.53 -6.17
C ASN A 184 -23.99 -23.39 -6.64
N TYR A 185 -23.29 -22.73 -5.70
CA TYR A 185 -22.40 -21.62 -6.02
C TYR A 185 -21.28 -22.03 -6.99
N SER A 186 -20.62 -23.16 -6.72
CA SER A 186 -19.53 -23.67 -7.55
C SER A 186 -20.00 -24.03 -8.97
N LYS A 187 -21.06 -24.85 -9.09
CA LYS A 187 -21.58 -25.29 -10.38
C LYS A 187 -22.17 -24.15 -11.20
N ARG A 188 -22.89 -23.22 -10.57
CA ARG A 188 -23.44 -22.03 -11.24
C ARG A 188 -22.32 -21.09 -11.70
N SER A 189 -21.29 -20.90 -10.88
CA SER A 189 -20.10 -20.13 -11.27
C SER A 189 -19.38 -20.75 -12.45
N SER A 190 -19.17 -22.07 -12.44
CA SER A 190 -18.54 -22.82 -13.53
C SER A 190 -19.33 -22.71 -14.83
N LEU A 191 -20.66 -22.86 -14.76
CA LEU A 191 -21.55 -22.68 -15.92
C LEU A 191 -21.39 -21.28 -16.53
N TYR A 192 -21.54 -20.24 -15.72
CA TYR A 192 -21.43 -18.84 -16.16
C TYR A 192 -20.06 -18.52 -16.74
N MET A 193 -19.01 -19.04 -16.09
CA MET A 193 -17.64 -18.96 -16.60
C MET A 193 -17.52 -19.55 -18.00
N SER A 194 -18.04 -20.76 -18.17
CA SER A 194 -17.94 -21.52 -19.41
C SER A 194 -18.73 -20.84 -20.53
N TYR A 195 -19.88 -20.24 -20.21
CA TYR A 195 -20.69 -19.50 -21.15
C TYR A 195 -19.96 -18.23 -21.63
N TYR A 196 -19.38 -17.46 -20.71
CA TYR A 196 -18.57 -16.29 -21.08
C TYR A 196 -17.35 -16.68 -21.92
N PHE A 197 -16.66 -17.75 -21.55
CA PHE A 197 -15.49 -18.23 -22.27
C PHE A 197 -15.80 -18.48 -23.76
N ARG A 198 -16.99 -19.04 -24.05
CA ARG A 198 -17.42 -19.36 -25.41
C ARG A 198 -17.98 -18.17 -26.18
N THR A 199 -18.83 -17.37 -25.53
CA THR A 199 -19.62 -16.33 -26.21
C THR A 199 -19.02 -14.93 -26.08
N LYS A 200 -18.12 -14.73 -25.12
CA LYS A 200 -17.56 -13.42 -24.73
C LYS A 200 -18.64 -12.39 -24.34
N THR A 201 -19.85 -12.85 -23.99
CA THR A 201 -20.97 -11.98 -23.60
C THR A 201 -20.71 -11.35 -22.23
N GLU A 202 -20.36 -10.07 -22.18
CA GLU A 202 -20.11 -9.38 -20.91
C GLU A 202 -21.40 -9.00 -20.17
N ASN A 203 -22.48 -8.73 -20.90
CA ASN A 203 -23.74 -8.28 -20.31
C ASN A 203 -24.44 -9.45 -19.58
N PRO A 204 -24.60 -9.38 -18.23
CA PRO A 204 -25.20 -10.44 -17.46
C PRO A 204 -26.67 -10.67 -17.80
N VAL A 205 -27.40 -9.65 -18.26
CA VAL A 205 -28.82 -9.78 -18.63
C VAL A 205 -28.96 -10.67 -19.85
N VAL A 206 -28.19 -10.37 -20.90
CA VAL A 206 -28.19 -11.11 -22.16
C VAL A 206 -27.74 -12.56 -21.93
N ALA A 207 -26.69 -12.75 -21.14
CA ALA A 207 -26.16 -14.07 -20.84
C ALA A 207 -27.15 -14.94 -20.04
N LEU A 208 -27.82 -14.37 -19.05
CA LEU A 208 -28.82 -15.12 -18.26
C LEU A 208 -30.05 -15.48 -19.09
N ASP A 209 -30.49 -14.58 -19.97
CA ASP A 209 -31.59 -14.84 -20.90
C ASP A 209 -31.25 -16.00 -21.84
N SER A 210 -30.05 -15.99 -22.45
CA SER A 210 -29.55 -17.08 -23.29
C SER A 210 -29.38 -18.41 -22.55
N LEU A 211 -29.13 -18.36 -21.24
CA LEU A 211 -29.03 -19.53 -20.37
C LEU A 211 -30.38 -19.98 -19.80
N ASN A 212 -31.50 -19.30 -20.08
CA ASN A 212 -32.79 -19.53 -19.42
C ASN A 212 -32.71 -19.49 -17.89
N HIS A 213 -31.84 -18.64 -17.34
CA HIS A 213 -31.71 -18.39 -15.91
C HIS A 213 -32.41 -17.09 -15.53
N SER A 214 -33.04 -17.07 -14.36
CA SER A 214 -33.77 -15.90 -13.90
C SER A 214 -32.86 -14.69 -13.75
N ASN A 215 -33.32 -13.53 -14.23
CA ASN A 215 -32.59 -12.27 -14.21
C ASN A 215 -32.62 -11.58 -12.83
N ARG A 216 -32.26 -12.33 -11.78
CA ARG A 216 -32.21 -11.85 -10.39
C ARG A 216 -30.87 -11.17 -10.12
N PHE A 217 -30.85 -10.29 -9.12
CA PHE A 217 -29.61 -9.64 -8.67
C PHE A 217 -28.50 -10.66 -8.36
N LYS A 218 -28.82 -11.74 -7.63
CA LYS A 218 -27.86 -12.81 -7.29
C LYS A 218 -27.23 -13.44 -8.53
N ASN A 219 -28.03 -13.77 -9.55
CA ASN A 219 -27.54 -14.40 -10.77
C ASN A 219 -26.69 -13.44 -11.61
N ARG A 220 -27.11 -12.17 -11.72
CA ARG A 220 -26.31 -11.13 -12.40
C ARG A 220 -24.98 -10.90 -11.71
N TRP A 221 -25.01 -10.72 -10.38
CA TRP A 221 -23.81 -10.55 -9.57
C TRP A 221 -22.86 -11.74 -9.73
N LEU A 222 -23.40 -12.96 -9.63
CA LEU A 222 -22.61 -14.18 -9.76
C LEU A 222 -21.99 -14.31 -11.15
N TYR A 223 -22.75 -14.06 -12.22
CA TYR A 223 -22.24 -14.05 -13.59
C TYR A 223 -21.09 -13.06 -13.77
N SER A 224 -21.28 -11.80 -13.34
CA SER A 224 -20.23 -10.78 -13.40
C SER A 224 -19.00 -11.15 -12.57
N ARG A 225 -19.17 -11.76 -11.39
CA ARG A 225 -18.06 -12.25 -10.58
C ARG A 225 -17.34 -13.42 -11.24
N SER A 226 -18.06 -14.38 -11.82
CA SER A 226 -17.47 -15.49 -12.58
C SER A 226 -16.57 -14.92 -13.68
N ILE A 227 -17.06 -14.02 -14.54
CA ILE A 227 -16.23 -13.37 -15.57
C ILE A 227 -14.98 -12.72 -15.00
N THR A 228 -15.12 -11.99 -13.88
CA THR A 228 -13.97 -11.35 -13.22
C THR A 228 -12.92 -12.39 -12.82
N TRP A 229 -13.35 -13.51 -12.24
CA TRP A 229 -12.46 -14.63 -11.91
C TRP A 229 -11.79 -15.24 -13.14
N TYR A 230 -12.49 -15.36 -14.28
CA TYR A 230 -11.87 -15.80 -15.52
C TYR A 230 -10.77 -14.83 -15.97
N LYS A 231 -11.06 -13.53 -15.99
CA LYS A 231 -10.09 -12.50 -16.38
C LYS A 231 -8.84 -12.54 -15.49
N ILE A 232 -9.01 -12.79 -14.19
CA ILE A 232 -7.91 -12.97 -13.24
C ILE A 232 -7.12 -14.25 -13.50
N ILE A 233 -7.78 -15.41 -13.67
CA ILE A 233 -7.10 -16.70 -13.87
C ILE A 233 -6.41 -16.76 -15.24
N SER A 234 -6.99 -16.13 -16.26
CA SER A 234 -6.44 -16.10 -17.63
C SER A 234 -5.29 -15.11 -17.80
N ASN A 235 -5.22 -14.05 -16.98
CA ASN A 235 -4.07 -13.16 -16.91
C ASN A 235 -3.70 -12.88 -15.44
N PRO A 236 -3.00 -13.83 -14.78
CA PRO A 236 -2.62 -13.67 -13.38
C PRO A 236 -1.69 -12.47 -13.19
N ASN A 237 -0.83 -12.17 -14.16
CA ASN A 237 0.13 -11.05 -14.06
C ASN A 237 -0.58 -9.69 -13.94
N ALA A 238 -1.63 -9.45 -14.72
CA ALA A 238 -2.40 -8.21 -14.62
C ALA A 238 -3.04 -8.03 -13.24
N PHE A 239 -3.55 -9.12 -12.65
CA PHE A 239 -4.09 -9.08 -11.29
C PHE A 239 -3.00 -8.85 -10.24
N ILE A 240 -1.86 -9.53 -10.36
CA ILE A 240 -0.71 -9.33 -9.46
C ILE A 240 -0.22 -7.88 -9.53
N ASN A 241 -0.10 -7.30 -10.72
CA ASN A 241 0.29 -5.89 -10.89
C ASN A 241 -0.73 -4.95 -10.24
N TYR A 242 -2.03 -5.19 -10.46
CA TYR A 242 -3.09 -4.42 -9.81
C TYR A 242 -3.00 -4.49 -8.29
N ILE A 243 -2.91 -5.68 -7.70
CA ILE A 243 -2.81 -5.85 -6.25
C ILE A 243 -1.53 -5.22 -5.72
N THR A 244 -0.40 -5.42 -6.39
CA THR A 244 0.91 -4.88 -6.00
C THR A 244 0.86 -3.36 -5.94
N SER A 245 0.23 -2.70 -6.92
CA SER A 245 0.03 -1.24 -6.92
C SER A 245 -0.79 -0.72 -5.73
N LYS A 246 -1.58 -1.59 -5.06
CA LYS A 246 -2.44 -1.23 -3.93
C LYS A 246 -1.87 -1.69 -2.57
N ILE A 247 -0.80 -2.49 -2.55
CA ILE A 247 -0.21 -3.06 -1.32
C ILE A 247 -0.03 -2.03 -0.19
N PRO A 248 0.53 -0.82 -0.41
CA PRO A 248 0.76 0.09 0.70
C PRO A 248 -0.52 0.65 1.32
N PHE A 249 -1.55 0.90 0.50
CA PHE A 249 -2.87 1.29 0.98
C PHE A 249 -3.52 0.16 1.80
N PHE A 250 -3.44 -1.08 1.30
CA PHE A 250 -3.91 -2.25 2.02
C PHE A 250 -3.18 -2.41 3.36
N ILE A 251 -1.86 -2.31 3.37
CA ILE A 251 -1.06 -2.38 4.60
C ILE A 251 -1.52 -1.33 5.62
N PHE A 252 -1.73 -0.09 5.20
CA PHE A 252 -2.20 0.97 6.10
C PHE A 252 -3.58 0.65 6.68
N PHE A 253 -4.55 0.33 5.82
CA PHE A 253 -5.92 0.05 6.24
C PHE A 253 -6.02 -1.20 7.14
N PHE A 254 -5.22 -2.22 6.85
CA PHE A 254 -5.21 -3.47 7.60
C PHE A 254 -4.28 -3.45 8.82
N THR A 255 -3.41 -2.45 8.99
CA THR A 255 -2.53 -2.29 10.17
C THR A 255 -3.28 -2.42 11.50
N PRO A 256 -4.42 -1.76 11.77
CA PRO A 256 -5.16 -1.93 13.01
C PRO A 256 -5.66 -3.38 13.21
N PHE A 257 -6.04 -4.07 12.13
CA PHE A 257 -6.47 -5.47 12.20
C PHE A 257 -5.29 -6.41 12.48
N TYR A 258 -4.13 -6.19 11.86
CA TYR A 258 -2.91 -6.92 12.18
C TYR A 258 -2.45 -6.67 13.60
N ALA A 259 -2.51 -5.42 14.08
CA ALA A 259 -2.18 -5.07 15.45
C ALA A 259 -3.12 -5.78 16.43
N LEU A 260 -4.41 -5.81 16.14
CA LEU A 260 -5.41 -6.51 16.93
C LEU A 260 -5.15 -8.01 16.96
N PHE A 261 -4.88 -8.61 15.81
CA PHE A 261 -4.53 -10.02 15.68
C PHE A 261 -3.30 -10.36 16.55
N PHE A 262 -2.20 -9.62 16.40
CA PHE A 262 -1.00 -9.84 17.21
C PHE A 262 -1.27 -9.59 18.69
N TRP A 263 -2.03 -8.56 19.04
CA TRP A 263 -2.38 -8.28 20.42
C TRP A 263 -3.22 -9.41 21.04
N LEU A 264 -4.15 -10.03 20.29
CA LEU A 264 -4.91 -11.20 20.77
C LEU A 264 -4.00 -12.42 21.01
N PHE A 265 -3.10 -12.72 20.06
CA PHE A 265 -2.14 -13.81 20.19
C PHE A 265 -1.14 -13.60 21.34
N TYR A 266 -0.70 -12.35 21.54
CA TYR A 266 0.24 -11.96 22.59
C TYR A 266 -0.45 -11.32 23.80
N SER A 267 -1.76 -11.55 23.98
CA SER A 267 -2.58 -10.93 25.04
C SER A 267 -2.10 -11.24 26.46
N ARG A 268 -1.34 -12.34 26.64
CA ARG A 268 -0.70 -12.73 27.90
C ARG A 268 0.62 -12.01 28.18
N LYS A 269 1.11 -11.15 27.27
CA LYS A 269 2.33 -10.36 27.43
C LYS A 269 1.98 -8.95 27.91
N LYS A 270 2.98 -8.24 28.46
CA LYS A 270 2.83 -6.86 28.97
C LYS A 270 2.66 -5.79 27.88
N PHE A 271 2.53 -6.17 26.61
CA PHE A 271 2.50 -5.21 25.52
C PHE A 271 1.08 -4.74 25.24
N THR A 272 0.90 -3.43 25.10
CA THR A 272 -0.40 -2.84 24.79
C THR A 272 -0.70 -2.93 23.30
N TYR A 273 -1.99 -2.84 22.92
CA TYR A 273 -2.40 -2.75 21.52
C TYR A 273 -1.63 -1.64 20.75
N MET A 274 -1.45 -0.47 21.37
CA MET A 274 -0.72 0.64 20.76
C MET A 274 0.75 0.33 20.51
N GLU A 275 1.37 -0.50 21.35
CA GLU A 275 2.77 -0.92 21.15
C GLU A 275 2.90 -1.87 19.96
N HIS A 276 1.91 -2.73 19.72
CA HIS A 276 1.83 -3.54 18.49
C HIS A 276 1.63 -2.66 17.25
N VAL A 277 0.75 -1.65 17.32
CA VAL A 277 0.57 -0.67 16.23
C VAL A 277 1.88 0.05 15.92
N ILE A 278 2.57 0.57 16.95
CA ILE A 278 3.86 1.23 16.79
C ILE A 278 4.90 0.30 16.16
N PHE A 279 4.96 -0.95 16.62
CA PHE A 279 5.88 -1.94 16.08
C PHE A 279 5.62 -2.21 14.59
N LEU A 280 4.34 -2.39 14.20
CA LEU A 280 3.95 -2.61 12.81
C LEU A 280 4.28 -1.42 11.92
N PHE A 281 4.06 -0.17 12.37
CA PHE A 281 4.46 0.99 11.58
C PHE A 281 5.96 1.03 11.32
N HIS A 282 6.81 0.64 12.28
CA HIS A 282 8.25 0.56 12.02
C HIS A 282 8.59 -0.57 11.04
N ILE A 283 7.96 -1.74 11.14
CA ILE A 283 8.18 -2.84 10.19
C ILE A 283 7.81 -2.40 8.78
N PHE A 284 6.62 -1.84 8.58
CA PHE A 284 6.18 -1.44 7.25
C PHE A 284 7.01 -0.26 6.71
N SER A 285 7.42 0.66 7.58
CA SER A 285 8.35 1.73 7.18
C SER A 285 9.70 1.17 6.73
N PHE A 286 10.21 0.14 7.40
CA PHE A 286 11.45 -0.53 7.00
C PHE A 286 11.28 -1.18 5.62
N ILE A 287 10.19 -1.94 5.41
CA ILE A 287 9.90 -2.58 4.12
C ILE A 287 9.84 -1.53 3.00
N PHE A 288 9.08 -0.45 3.17
CA PHE A 288 8.98 0.59 2.15
C PHE A 288 10.29 1.33 1.91
N LEU A 289 11.04 1.61 2.96
CA LEU A 289 12.34 2.25 2.84
C LEU A 289 13.34 1.35 2.10
N THR A 290 13.34 0.05 2.39
CA THR A 290 14.18 -0.93 1.69
C THR A 290 13.79 -1.04 0.22
N MET A 291 12.49 -1.14 -0.09
CA MET A 291 11.99 -1.12 -1.48
C MET A 291 12.43 0.16 -2.21
N LEU A 292 12.31 1.32 -1.55
CA LEU A 292 12.73 2.60 -2.10
C LEU A 292 14.24 2.61 -2.40
N ILE A 293 15.08 2.12 -1.49
CA ILE A 293 16.53 2.04 -1.69
C ILE A 293 16.87 1.14 -2.88
N PHE A 294 16.17 0.01 -3.04
CA PHE A 294 16.37 -0.88 -4.18
C PHE A 294 16.00 -0.27 -5.53
N ARG A 295 15.10 0.73 -5.56
CA ARG A 295 14.72 1.47 -6.78
C ARG A 295 15.68 2.59 -7.17
N ILE A 296 16.57 3.03 -6.28
CA ILE A 296 17.51 4.13 -6.55
C ILE A 296 18.39 3.87 -7.80
N PRO A 297 18.95 2.66 -8.02
CA PRO A 297 19.75 2.38 -9.20
C PRO A 297 19.00 2.59 -10.52
N GLU A 298 17.73 2.17 -10.61
CA GLU A 298 16.90 2.32 -11.82
C GLU A 298 16.72 3.82 -12.17
N VAL A 299 16.46 4.66 -11.16
CA VAL A 299 16.32 6.11 -11.33
C VAL A 299 17.63 6.77 -11.79
N ILE A 300 18.78 6.31 -11.31
CA ILE A 300 20.09 6.90 -11.62
C ILE A 300 20.60 6.44 -12.99
N VAL A 301 20.44 5.15 -13.30
CA VAL A 301 20.98 4.52 -14.50
C VAL A 301 20.03 4.68 -15.70
N GLY A 302 18.75 4.97 -15.45
CA GLY A 302 17.74 5.12 -16.51
C GLY A 302 17.36 3.80 -17.19
N THR A 303 17.59 2.68 -16.50
CA THR A 303 17.17 1.32 -16.90
C THR A 303 16.01 0.90 -16.02
#